data_AF-A0A5M4D1U9-F1
#
_entry.id   AF-A0A5M4D1U9-F1
#
_cell.length_a   1.000
_cell.length_b   1.000
_cell.length_c   1.000
_cell.angle_alpha   90.00
_cell.angle_beta   90.00
_cell.angle_gamma   90.00
#
_symmetry.space_group_name_H-M   'P 1'
#
loop_
_entity.id
_entity.type
_entity.pdbx_description
1 polymer ?
#
loop_
_entity_poly.entity_id
_entity_poly.type
_entity_poly.pdbx_seq_one_letter_code
_entity_poly.pdbx_strand_id
1 'polypeptide(L)'
;MQSTPAQALSEVAVQPGDGREPADSTSHVLSTFLIGFGTLLLLLTLFRMMRTSRGRLAAGTKDPREVIAHHRAVTNAAREPIESVMAEANELAVRLVKMLDAKAARLELLMEQADERLARLDQLAPVPTAAPAAPATSMSSGPGSVERQVLEMAEKGCDSAQIARRVNRSVGEIELILALRR
;
A
#
# COMPACT_ATOMS: atom_id res chain seq x y z
N MET A 1 77.75 1.10 -14.71
CA MET A 1 77.42 -0.01 -13.79
C MET A 1 76.78 0.60 -12.57
N GLN A 2 75.46 0.77 -12.60
CA GLN A 2 74.69 1.48 -11.57
C GLN A 2 73.55 0.59 -11.10
N SER A 3 73.47 0.53 -9.79
CA SER A 3 72.61 -0.21 -8.88
C SER A 3 71.12 0.14 -9.01
N THR A 4 70.27 -0.89 -9.00
CA THR A 4 68.81 -0.78 -8.86
C THR A 4 68.43 -1.25 -7.46
N PRO A 5 67.95 -0.38 -6.55
CA PRO A 5 67.44 -0.80 -5.25
C PRO A 5 65.94 -1.12 -5.31
N ALA A 6 65.59 -2.11 -4.50
CA ALA A 6 64.27 -2.58 -4.17
C ALA A 6 63.37 -1.46 -3.61
N GLN A 7 62.14 -1.36 -4.13
CA GLN A 7 61.00 -0.71 -3.51
C GLN A 7 59.86 -1.74 -3.48
N ALA A 8 59.59 -2.34 -2.33
CA ALA A 8 58.72 -1.84 -1.27
C ALA A 8 57.29 -2.40 -1.46
N LEU A 9 57.13 -3.62 -0.94
CA LEU A 9 55.85 -4.24 -0.63
C LEU A 9 55.12 -3.36 0.39
N SER A 10 54.06 -2.68 -0.06
CA SER A 10 53.12 -1.97 0.80
C SER A 10 52.02 -2.95 1.19
N GLU A 11 52.24 -3.59 2.34
CA GLU A 11 51.29 -4.43 3.06
C GLU A 11 50.14 -3.54 3.57
N VAL A 12 49.05 -3.49 2.79
CA VAL A 12 47.80 -2.84 3.20
C VAL A 12 47.10 -3.76 4.20
N ALA A 13 47.36 -3.51 5.47
CA ALA A 13 46.65 -4.11 6.59
C ALA A 13 45.16 -3.71 6.54
N VAL A 14 44.31 -4.65 6.12
CA VAL A 14 42.86 -4.56 6.24
C VAL A 14 42.50 -4.67 7.73
N GLN A 15 42.24 -3.54 8.36
CA GLN A 15 41.59 -3.48 9.68
C GLN A 15 40.12 -3.91 9.52
N PRO A 16 39.64 -4.97 10.20
CA PRO A 16 38.22 -5.22 10.31
C PRO A 16 37.62 -4.15 11.22
N GLY A 17 36.89 -3.22 10.61
CA GLY A 17 36.08 -2.25 11.33
C GLY A 17 35.03 -2.98 12.15
N ASP A 18 35.23 -3.01 13.47
CA ASP A 18 34.25 -3.46 14.46
C ASP A 18 33.10 -2.44 14.50
N GLY A 19 32.17 -2.59 13.56
CA GLY A 19 30.93 -1.81 13.44
C GLY A 19 29.92 -2.19 14.52
N ARG A 20 30.31 -2.11 15.79
CA ARG A 20 29.38 -2.25 16.92
C ARG A 20 28.46 -1.03 16.97
N GLU A 21 27.25 -1.26 16.48
CA GLU A 21 26.14 -0.32 16.45
C GLU A 21 25.76 0.20 17.84
N PRO A 22 25.56 1.53 18.02
CA PRO A 22 24.96 2.09 19.23
C PRO A 22 23.42 1.96 19.24
N ALA A 23 22.88 0.77 18.93
CA ALA A 23 21.44 0.55 18.79
C ALA A 23 20.69 0.33 20.13
N ASP A 24 21.39 -0.02 21.22
CA ASP A 24 20.70 -0.38 22.47
C ASP A 24 20.19 0.81 23.30
N SER A 25 20.82 1.98 23.21
CA SER A 25 20.49 3.12 24.09
C SER A 25 19.11 3.73 23.81
N THR A 26 18.61 3.66 22.57
CA THR A 26 17.33 4.29 22.20
C THR A 26 16.11 3.49 22.68
N SER A 27 16.25 2.16 22.79
CA SER A 27 15.18 1.26 23.25
C SER A 27 14.80 1.51 24.73
N HIS A 28 15.80 1.72 25.58
CA HIS A 28 15.61 2.01 27.01
C HIS A 28 14.91 3.35 27.24
N VAL A 29 15.24 4.37 26.43
CA VAL A 29 14.63 5.69 26.52
C VAL A 29 13.15 5.62 26.11
N LEU A 30 12.83 4.92 25.02
CA LEU A 30 11.46 4.76 24.52
C LEU A 30 10.58 3.97 25.51
N SER A 31 11.09 2.89 26.09
CA SER A 31 10.37 2.12 27.11
C SER A 31 10.09 2.94 28.37
N THR A 32 11.05 3.76 28.81
CA THR A 32 10.88 4.60 30.02
C THR A 32 9.81 5.67 29.81
N PHE A 33 9.76 6.29 28.63
CA PHE A 33 8.70 7.25 28.29
C PHE A 33 7.32 6.60 28.23
N LEU A 34 7.20 5.40 27.68
CA LEU A 34 5.92 4.70 27.56
C LEU A 34 5.33 4.34 28.93
N ILE A 35 6.16 3.86 29.85
CA ILE A 35 5.75 3.53 31.23
C ILE A 35 5.40 4.82 31.99
N GLY A 36 6.21 5.87 31.85
CA GLY A 36 5.93 7.18 32.45
C GLY A 36 4.62 7.79 31.98
N PHE A 37 4.33 7.71 30.69
CA PHE A 37 3.09 8.23 30.11
C PHE A 37 1.86 7.42 30.54
N GLY A 38 1.97 6.09 30.58
CA GLY A 38 0.90 5.21 31.04
C GLY A 38 0.55 5.45 32.51
N THR A 39 1.57 5.55 33.38
CA THR A 39 1.38 5.87 34.80
C THR A 39 0.79 7.26 35.02
N LEU A 40 1.21 8.25 34.23
CA LEU A 40 0.63 9.60 34.26
C LEU A 40 -0.86 9.58 33.88
N LEU A 41 -1.24 8.89 32.80
CA LEU A 41 -2.65 8.76 32.40
C LEU A 41 -3.50 8.03 33.44
N LEU A 42 -2.95 6.97 34.05
CA LEU A 42 -3.61 6.27 35.15
C LEU A 42 -3.85 7.21 36.35
N LEU A 43 -2.85 7.99 36.75
CA LEU A 43 -2.99 8.97 37.82
C LEU A 43 -4.00 10.06 37.46
N LEU A 44 -4.02 10.52 36.21
CA LEU A 44 -4.95 11.57 35.75
C LEU A 44 -6.40 11.07 35.75
N THR A 45 -6.64 9.82 35.36
CA THR A 45 -7.97 9.18 35.42
C THR A 45 -8.43 8.95 36.85
N LEU A 46 -7.56 8.47 37.74
CA LEU A 46 -7.81 8.37 39.18
C LEU A 46 -8.11 9.72 39.82
N PHE A 47 -7.30 10.74 39.51
CA PHE A 47 -7.47 12.09 40.04
C PHE A 47 -8.77 12.73 39.56
N ARG A 48 -9.13 12.55 38.28
CA ARG A 48 -10.42 12.99 37.74
C ARG A 48 -11.58 12.25 38.43
N MET A 49 -11.45 10.95 38.69
CA MET A 49 -12.48 10.17 39.39
C MET A 49 -12.63 10.62 40.85
N MET A 50 -11.53 10.81 41.58
CA MET A 50 -11.53 11.27 42.98
C MET A 50 -12.07 12.70 43.11
N ARG A 51 -11.70 13.61 42.20
CA ARG A 51 -12.24 14.98 42.17
C ARG A 51 -13.76 14.97 41.95
N THR A 52 -14.26 14.07 41.13
CA THR A 52 -15.71 13.91 40.89
C THR A 52 -16.41 13.20 42.05
N SER A 53 -15.70 12.35 42.79
CA SER A 53 -16.26 11.56 43.91
C SER A 53 -16.35 12.35 45.22
N ARG A 54 -15.48 13.35 45.45
CA ARG A 54 -15.50 14.16 46.68
C ARG A 54 -16.79 14.99 46.84
N GLY A 55 -17.52 15.27 45.76
CA GLY A 55 -18.83 15.93 45.82
C GLY A 55 -20.00 15.01 46.17
N ARG A 56 -19.81 13.68 46.26
CA ARG A 56 -20.91 12.71 46.42
C ARG A 56 -21.17 12.29 47.87
N LEU A 57 -20.28 12.57 48.81
CA LEU A 57 -20.44 12.19 50.22
C LEU A 57 -21.31 13.18 51.03
N ALA A 58 -21.68 14.33 50.45
CA ALA A 58 -22.55 15.32 51.07
C ALA A 58 -23.97 15.38 50.47
N ALA A 59 -24.23 14.63 49.38
CA ALA A 59 -25.55 14.58 48.77
C ALA A 59 -26.30 13.35 49.28
N GLY A 60 -27.35 13.59 50.08
CA GLY A 60 -28.18 12.58 50.70
C GLY A 60 -28.71 11.52 49.72
N THR A 61 -29.06 10.38 50.30
CA THR A 61 -29.69 9.19 49.70
C THR A 61 -30.63 9.54 48.55
N LYS A 62 -30.09 9.60 47.32
CA LYS A 62 -30.91 9.65 46.11
C LYS A 62 -31.66 8.33 46.02
N ASP A 63 -32.96 8.43 45.82
CA ASP A 63 -33.85 7.29 45.67
C ASP A 63 -33.29 6.35 44.58
N PRO A 64 -33.07 5.05 44.86
CA PRO A 64 -32.58 4.09 43.86
C PRO A 64 -33.45 4.06 42.59
N ARG A 65 -34.72 4.46 42.68
CA ARG A 65 -35.60 4.60 41.50
C ARG A 65 -35.15 5.71 40.56
N GLU A 66 -34.66 6.82 41.10
CA GLU A 66 -34.17 7.96 40.31
C GLU A 66 -32.87 7.60 39.57
N VAL A 67 -32.00 6.80 40.21
CA VAL A 67 -30.76 6.30 39.59
C VAL A 67 -31.07 5.38 38.41
N ILE A 68 -32.03 4.46 38.55
CA ILE A 68 -32.44 3.56 37.45
C ILE A 68 -33.07 4.35 36.31
N ALA A 69 -33.92 5.34 36.61
CA ALA A 69 -34.53 6.21 35.61
C ALA A 69 -33.46 6.99 34.82
N HIS A 70 -32.46 7.53 35.52
CA HIS A 70 -31.36 8.25 34.87
C HIS A 70 -30.50 7.34 33.99
N HIS A 71 -30.16 6.14 34.45
CA HIS A 71 -29.41 5.19 33.63
C HIS A 71 -30.18 4.78 32.37
N ARG A 72 -31.49 4.54 32.47
CA ARG A 72 -32.33 4.25 31.28
C ARG A 72 -32.36 5.42 30.30
N ALA A 73 -32.48 6.65 30.80
CA ALA A 73 -32.46 7.84 29.96
C ALA A 73 -31.11 7.98 29.22
N VAL A 74 -29.99 7.75 29.91
CA VAL A 74 -28.65 7.80 29.29
C VAL A 74 -28.46 6.69 28.27
N THR A 75 -28.90 5.45 28.56
CA THR A 75 -28.78 4.36 27.58
C THR A 75 -29.65 4.56 26.36
N ASN A 76 -30.84 5.15 26.52
CA ASN A 76 -31.72 5.46 25.39
C ASN A 76 -31.15 6.60 24.54
N ALA A 77 -30.63 7.65 25.18
CA ALA A 77 -29.97 8.76 24.49
C ALA A 77 -28.71 8.31 23.71
N ALA A 78 -28.04 7.24 24.16
CA ALA A 78 -26.92 6.64 23.43
C ALA A 78 -27.33 5.70 22.29
N ARG A 79 -28.57 5.20 22.27
CA ARG A 79 -29.08 4.32 21.21
C ARG A 79 -29.50 5.09 19.96
N GLU A 80 -30.18 6.23 20.14
CA GLU A 80 -30.60 7.10 19.04
C GLU A 80 -29.48 7.42 18.03
N PRO A 81 -28.26 7.84 18.43
CA PRO A 81 -27.19 8.11 17.47
C PRO A 81 -26.68 6.85 16.76
N ILE A 82 -26.68 5.69 17.43
CA ILE A 82 -26.26 4.41 16.83
C ILE A 82 -27.28 3.98 15.77
N GLU A 83 -28.58 4.09 16.09
CA GLU A 83 -29.66 3.78 15.15
C GLU A 83 -29.62 4.70 13.93
N SER A 84 -29.33 6.00 14.12
CA SER A 84 -29.12 6.95 13.03
C SER A 84 -27.96 6.54 12.13
N VAL A 85 -26.78 6.23 12.69
CA VAL A 85 -25.60 5.82 11.91
C VAL A 85 -25.86 4.52 11.17
N MET A 86 -26.58 3.56 11.77
CA MET A 86 -26.95 2.31 11.10
C MET A 86 -27.92 2.55 9.94
N ALA A 87 -28.88 3.47 10.10
CA ALA A 87 -29.79 3.85 9.03
C ALA A 87 -29.04 4.52 7.86
N GLU A 88 -28.14 5.46 8.16
CA GLU A 88 -27.28 6.12 7.15
C GLU A 88 -26.36 5.11 6.43
N ALA A 89 -25.76 4.17 7.17
CA ALA A 89 -24.92 3.12 6.59
C ALA A 89 -25.72 2.22 5.64
N ASN A 90 -26.96 1.87 6.01
CA ASN A 90 -27.84 1.08 5.15
C ASN A 90 -28.26 1.86 3.90
N GLU A 91 -28.57 3.15 4.01
CA GLU A 91 -28.87 4.01 2.86
C GLU A 91 -27.67 4.10 1.90
N LEU A 92 -26.47 4.30 2.43
CA LEU A 92 -25.24 4.32 1.64
C LEU A 92 -24.99 2.97 0.94
N ALA A 93 -25.21 1.85 1.62
CA ALA A 93 -25.09 0.52 1.02
C ALA A 93 -26.06 0.33 -0.15
N VAL A 94 -27.34 0.70 0.02
CA VAL A 94 -28.35 0.64 -1.05
C VAL A 94 -27.97 1.54 -2.22
N ARG A 95 -27.42 2.73 -1.95
CA ARG A 95 -26.94 3.64 -2.99
C ARG A 95 -25.75 3.07 -3.76
N LEU A 96 -24.82 2.41 -3.08
CA LEU A 96 -23.67 1.78 -3.71
C LEU A 96 -24.08 0.63 -4.62
N VAL A 97 -25.02 -0.22 -4.19
CA VAL A 97 -25.57 -1.30 -5.01
C VAL A 97 -26.17 -0.74 -6.31
N LYS A 98 -27.04 0.27 -6.21
CA LYS A 98 -27.62 0.93 -7.39
C LYS A 98 -26.58 1.49 -8.35
N MET A 99 -25.48 2.05 -7.81
CA MET A 99 -24.40 2.60 -8.62
C MET A 99 -23.59 1.49 -9.31
N LEU A 100 -23.37 0.36 -8.64
CA LEU A 100 -22.70 -0.80 -9.21
C LEU A 100 -23.53 -1.42 -10.33
N ASP A 101 -24.84 -1.58 -10.14
CA ASP A 101 -25.75 -2.09 -11.16
C ASP A 101 -25.73 -1.21 -12.42
N ALA A 102 -25.78 0.11 -12.24
CA ALA A 102 -25.69 1.06 -13.36
C ALA A 102 -24.35 0.98 -14.11
N LYS A 103 -23.25 0.76 -13.38
CA LYS A 103 -21.92 0.57 -13.99
C LYS A 103 -21.82 -0.76 -14.71
N ALA A 104 -22.39 -1.84 -14.18
CA ALA A 104 -22.43 -3.15 -14.80
C ALA A 104 -23.20 -3.10 -16.13
N ALA A 105 -24.41 -2.53 -16.13
CA ALA A 105 -25.20 -2.33 -17.35
C ALA A 105 -24.47 -1.49 -18.41
N ARG A 106 -23.71 -0.47 -17.98
CA ARG A 106 -22.88 0.32 -18.90
C ARG A 106 -21.72 -0.49 -19.49
N LEU A 107 -21.10 -1.38 -18.71
CA LEU A 107 -20.04 -2.25 -19.20
C LEU A 107 -20.57 -3.28 -20.19
N GLU A 108 -21.72 -3.89 -19.91
CA GLU A 108 -22.39 -4.81 -20.83
C GLU A 108 -22.66 -4.16 -22.18
N LEU A 109 -23.21 -2.94 -22.18
CA LEU A 109 -23.44 -2.16 -23.41
C LEU A 109 -22.13 -1.87 -24.18
N LEU A 110 -21.05 -1.52 -23.46
CA LEU A 110 -19.76 -1.26 -24.10
C LEU A 110 -19.13 -2.53 -24.69
N MET A 111 -19.32 -3.69 -24.05
CA MET A 111 -18.88 -4.98 -24.58
C MET A 111 -19.64 -5.34 -25.85
N GLU A 112 -20.97 -5.20 -25.85
CA GLU A 112 -21.80 -5.43 -27.04
C GLU A 112 -21.39 -4.53 -28.21
N GLN A 113 -21.11 -3.25 -27.94
CA GLN A 113 -20.60 -2.32 -28.95
C GLN A 113 -19.21 -2.70 -29.47
N ALA A 114 -18.33 -3.23 -28.61
CA ALA A 114 -17.01 -3.68 -29.01
C ALA A 114 -17.11 -4.92 -29.91
N ASP A 115 -17.94 -5.88 -29.55
CA ASP A 115 -18.20 -7.09 -30.34
C ASP A 115 -18.82 -6.77 -31.70
N GLU A 116 -19.78 -5.85 -31.75
CA GLU A 116 -20.36 -5.38 -33.01
C GLU A 116 -19.29 -4.75 -33.92
N ARG A 117 -18.41 -3.92 -33.35
CA ARG A 117 -17.30 -3.32 -34.11
C ARG A 117 -16.31 -4.37 -34.60
N LEU A 118 -16.00 -5.37 -33.78
CA LEU A 118 -15.11 -6.46 -34.17
C LEU A 118 -15.71 -7.27 -35.32
N ALA A 119 -16.99 -7.63 -35.24
CA ALA A 119 -17.70 -8.32 -36.31
C ALA A 119 -17.73 -7.51 -37.62
N ARG A 120 -17.91 -6.19 -37.54
CA ARG A 120 -17.84 -5.31 -38.73
C ARG A 120 -16.42 -5.27 -39.32
N LEU A 121 -15.39 -5.24 -38.47
CA LEU A 121 -14.00 -5.29 -38.94
C LEU A 121 -13.68 -6.63 -39.60
N ASP A 122 -14.14 -7.75 -39.07
CA ASP A 122 -13.93 -9.08 -39.66
C ASP A 122 -14.64 -9.24 -41.02
N GLN A 123 -15.78 -8.57 -41.21
CA GLN A 123 -16.47 -8.53 -42.51
C GLN A 123 -15.74 -7.67 -43.55
N LEU A 124 -15.07 -6.60 -43.11
CA LEU A 124 -14.32 -5.69 -43.99
C LEU A 124 -12.89 -6.14 -44.23
N ALA A 125 -12.30 -6.87 -43.28
CA ALA A 125 -10.98 -7.45 -43.44
C ALA A 125 -11.08 -8.52 -44.54
N PRO A 126 -10.43 -8.32 -45.70
CA PRO A 126 -10.36 -9.37 -46.68
C PRO A 126 -9.65 -10.54 -46.00
N VAL A 127 -10.36 -11.67 -45.84
CA VAL A 127 -9.77 -12.93 -45.42
C VAL A 127 -8.50 -13.08 -46.25
N PRO A 128 -7.29 -13.07 -45.65
CA PRO A 128 -6.08 -13.22 -46.40
C PRO A 128 -6.15 -14.59 -47.06
N THR A 129 -6.57 -14.60 -48.32
CA THR A 129 -6.64 -15.79 -49.17
C THR A 129 -5.25 -16.35 -49.12
N ALA A 130 -5.10 -17.49 -48.45
CA ALA A 130 -3.85 -18.11 -48.08
C ALA A 130 -2.81 -17.93 -49.19
N ALA A 131 -1.92 -16.95 -49.01
CA ALA A 131 -0.76 -16.82 -49.86
C ALA A 131 0.10 -18.07 -49.57
N PRO A 132 0.54 -18.81 -50.60
CA PRO A 132 1.27 -20.05 -50.41
C PRO A 132 2.51 -19.77 -49.58
N ALA A 133 2.68 -20.58 -48.53
CA ALA A 133 3.71 -20.47 -47.50
C ALA A 133 5.10 -20.19 -48.10
N ALA A 134 5.51 -18.92 -48.08
CA ALA A 134 6.91 -18.58 -48.08
C ALA A 134 7.45 -18.87 -46.66
N PRO A 135 8.63 -19.49 -46.51
CA PRO A 135 9.17 -19.83 -45.21
C PRO A 135 9.40 -18.54 -44.43
N ALA A 136 8.59 -18.34 -43.40
CA ALA A 136 8.78 -17.27 -42.45
C ALA A 136 10.10 -17.53 -41.72
N THR A 137 11.13 -16.78 -42.08
CA THR A 137 12.30 -16.58 -41.23
C THR A 137 11.81 -15.89 -39.97
N SER A 138 11.41 -16.68 -38.98
CA SER A 138 11.15 -16.22 -37.63
C SER A 138 12.47 -15.66 -37.10
N MET A 139 12.66 -14.35 -37.22
CA MET A 139 13.60 -13.62 -36.39
C MET A 139 13.05 -13.69 -34.97
N SER A 140 13.27 -14.84 -34.34
CA SER A 140 13.18 -15.05 -32.91
C SER A 140 14.18 -14.09 -32.30
N SER A 141 13.73 -12.89 -31.95
CA SER A 141 14.36 -12.01 -31.00
C SER A 141 14.61 -12.84 -29.74
N GLY A 142 15.83 -13.36 -29.61
CA GLY A 142 16.19 -14.20 -28.47
C GLY A 142 15.91 -13.46 -27.17
N PRO A 143 15.62 -14.17 -26.06
CA PRO A 143 15.20 -13.57 -24.79
C PRO A 143 16.09 -12.42 -24.29
N GLY A 144 17.36 -12.38 -24.70
CA GLY A 144 18.28 -11.29 -24.36
C GLY A 144 18.16 -9.97 -25.15
N SER A 145 17.33 -9.86 -26.20
CA SER A 145 17.23 -8.59 -26.96
C SER A 145 16.44 -7.52 -26.21
N VAL A 146 15.35 -7.94 -25.55
CA VAL A 146 14.49 -7.05 -24.77
C VAL A 146 15.20 -6.60 -23.49
N GLU A 147 15.83 -7.55 -22.79
CA GLU A 147 16.61 -7.27 -21.57
C GLU A 147 17.73 -6.26 -21.83
N ARG A 148 18.52 -6.42 -22.90
CA ARG A 148 19.55 -5.44 -23.28
C ARG A 148 18.97 -4.05 -23.54
N GLN A 149 17.82 -3.98 -24.23
CA GLN A 149 17.17 -2.72 -24.55
C GLN A 149 16.66 -2.01 -23.28
N VAL A 150 16.13 -2.77 -22.31
CA VAL A 150 15.73 -2.25 -20.99
C VAL A 150 16.93 -1.71 -20.22
N LEU A 151 18.04 -2.46 -20.18
CA LEU A 151 19.26 -2.05 -19.48
C LEU A 151 19.90 -0.81 -20.09
N GLU A 152 19.96 -0.72 -21.42
CA GLU A 152 20.50 0.45 -22.12
C GLU A 152 19.68 1.72 -21.82
N MET A 153 18.35 1.61 -21.71
CA MET A 153 17.50 2.74 -21.32
C MET A 153 17.66 3.12 -19.85
N ALA A 154 17.85 2.15 -18.96
CA ALA A 154 18.11 2.41 -17.55
C ALA A 154 19.46 3.11 -17.33
N GLU A 155 20.50 2.73 -18.09
CA GLU A 155 21.82 3.40 -18.08
C GLU A 155 21.74 4.85 -18.59
N LYS A 156 20.75 5.18 -19.42
CA LYS A 156 20.42 6.55 -19.85
C LYS A 156 19.60 7.34 -18.81
N GLY A 157 19.25 6.73 -17.67
CA GLY A 157 18.47 7.35 -16.60
C GLY A 157 16.97 7.43 -16.89
N CYS A 158 16.42 6.61 -17.80
CA CYS A 158 14.97 6.55 -18.02
C CYS A 158 14.26 5.89 -16.83
N ASP A 159 13.07 6.39 -16.48
CA ASP A 159 12.21 5.81 -15.45
C ASP A 159 11.51 4.52 -15.94
N SER A 160 11.25 3.57 -15.04
CA SER A 160 10.66 2.26 -15.34
C SER A 160 9.34 2.35 -16.13
N ALA A 161 8.49 3.35 -15.82
CA ALA A 161 7.23 3.56 -16.55
C ALA A 161 7.46 4.07 -17.98
N GLN A 162 8.54 4.82 -18.23
CA GLN A 162 8.92 5.27 -19.56
C GLN A 162 9.48 4.12 -20.40
N ILE A 163 10.31 3.26 -19.80
CA ILE A 163 10.87 2.08 -20.45
C ILE A 163 9.73 1.11 -20.83
N ALA A 164 8.80 0.84 -19.92
CA ALA A 164 7.62 -0.01 -20.13
C ALA A 164 6.80 0.42 -21.37
N ARG A 165 6.51 1.72 -21.50
CA ARG A 165 5.80 2.27 -22.67
C ARG A 165 6.58 2.11 -23.98
N ARG A 166 7.91 2.24 -23.95
CA ARG A 166 8.76 2.21 -25.15
C ARG A 166 9.03 0.80 -25.65
N VAL A 167 9.18 -0.14 -24.73
CA VAL A 167 9.41 -1.57 -24.99
C VAL A 167 8.09 -2.35 -25.15
N ASN A 168 6.95 -1.70 -24.86
CA ASN A 168 5.60 -2.28 -24.87
C ASN A 168 5.47 -3.47 -23.90
N ARG A 169 5.91 -3.27 -22.65
CA ARG A 169 5.89 -4.26 -21.56
C ARG A 169 5.27 -3.67 -20.30
N SER A 170 4.89 -4.52 -19.35
CA SER A 170 4.34 -4.07 -18.07
C SER A 170 5.42 -3.47 -17.18
N VAL A 171 5.06 -2.50 -16.33
CA VAL A 171 6.03 -1.86 -15.41
C VAL A 171 6.66 -2.89 -14.47
N GLY A 172 5.87 -3.84 -13.95
CA GLY A 172 6.38 -4.90 -13.07
C GLY A 172 7.39 -5.85 -13.74
N GLU A 173 7.21 -6.14 -15.03
CA GLU A 173 8.18 -6.94 -15.80
C GLU A 173 9.50 -6.19 -15.99
N ILE A 174 9.46 -4.86 -16.20
CA ILE A 174 10.66 -4.01 -16.26
C ILE A 174 11.37 -3.96 -14.90
N GLU A 175 10.62 -3.76 -13.81
CA GLU A 175 11.18 -3.74 -12.45
C GLU A 175 11.83 -5.08 -12.09
N LEU A 176 11.21 -6.20 -12.49
CA LEU A 176 11.78 -7.53 -12.28
C LEU A 176 13.11 -7.69 -13.02
N ILE A 177 13.19 -7.29 -14.29
CA ILE A 177 14.44 -7.34 -15.07
C ILE A 177 15.55 -6.48 -14.43
N LEU A 178 15.19 -5.28 -13.93
CA LEU A 178 16.15 -4.40 -13.26
C LEU A 178 16.60 -4.95 -11.89
N ALA A 179 15.70 -5.60 -11.15
CA ALA A 179 15.98 -6.19 -9.85
C ALA A 179 16.93 -7.40 -9.95
N LEU A 180 16.81 -8.22 -11.01
CA LEU A 180 17.68 -9.39 -11.23
C LEU A 180 19.16 -9.04 -11.48
N ARG A 181 19.49 -7.77 -11.75
CA ARG A 181 20.86 -7.29 -11.98
C ARG A 181 21.56 -6.77 -10.71
N ARG A 182 20.81 -6.51 -9.63
CA ARG A 182 21.34 -5.89 -8.40
C ARG A 182 21.70 -6.93 -7.35
#